data_AF-A0A843YYH6-F1
#
_entry.id   AF-A0A843YYH6-F1
#
_cell.length_a   1.000
_cell.length_b   1.000
_cell.length_c   1.000
_cell.angle_alpha   90.00
_cell.angle_beta   90.00
_cell.angle_gamma   90.00
#
_symmetry.space_group_name_H-M   'P 1'
#
loop_
_entity.id
_entity.type
_entity.pdbx_description
1 polymer ?
#
loop_
_entity_poly.entity_id
_entity_poly.type
_entity_poly.pdbx_seq_one_letter_code
_entity_poly.pdbx_strand_id
1 'polypeptide(L)' 'LDITLTARGSSNGHPIRMAGIPFHAAEQYLAKLVKLGESVAICEQIGDPAATKGPVERKVVRVVTPGTLTDAALLSDK' A
#
# COMPACT_ATOMS: atom_id res chain seq x y z
N LEU A 1 0.07 8.28 -9.41
CA LEU A 1 0.12 6.83 -9.75
C LEU A 1 -0.62 6.48 -11.02
N ASP A 2 -1.49 7.36 -11.53
CA ASP A 2 -2.28 7.14 -12.75
C ASP A 2 -3.07 5.83 -12.71
N ILE A 3 -3.83 5.67 -11.63
CA ILE A 3 -4.70 4.52 -11.38
C ILE A 3 -6.13 5.00 -11.23
N THR A 4 -7.09 4.15 -11.60
CA THR A 4 -8.51 4.49 -11.58
C THR A 4 -9.00 4.81 -10.16
N LEU A 5 -9.64 5.96 -10.01
CA LEU A 5 -10.38 6.31 -8.80
C LEU A 5 -11.75 5.63 -8.82
N THR A 6 -12.06 4.89 -7.76
CA THR A 6 -13.32 4.17 -7.59
C THR A 6 -13.93 4.48 -6.22
N ALA A 7 -15.02 3.81 -5.86
CA ALA A 7 -15.62 3.91 -4.53
C ALA A 7 -16.07 2.55 -4.01
N ARG A 8 -16.03 2.35 -2.69
CA ARG A 8 -16.52 1.14 -2.02
C ARG A 8 -17.49 1.48 -0.90
N GLY A 9 -18.79 1.27 -1.14
CA GLY A 9 -19.83 1.51 -0.14
C GLY A 9 -19.91 2.98 0.29
N SER A 10 -20.60 3.21 1.41
CA SER A 10 -20.79 4.54 2.00
C SER A 10 -20.58 4.51 3.50
N SER A 11 -19.97 5.56 4.04
CA SER A 11 -19.87 5.83 5.48
C SER A 11 -20.55 7.16 5.78
N ASN A 12 -21.47 7.17 6.74
CA ASN A 12 -22.28 8.35 7.09
C ASN A 12 -22.94 9.03 5.87
N GLY A 13 -23.45 8.24 4.93
CA GLY A 13 -24.09 8.74 3.70
C GLY A 13 -23.14 9.20 2.59
N HIS A 14 -21.82 9.20 2.83
CA HIS A 14 -20.82 9.61 1.83
C HIS A 14 -20.08 8.40 1.25
N PRO A 15 -19.83 8.36 -0.08
CA PRO A 15 -19.09 7.27 -0.71
C PRO A 15 -17.62 7.27 -0.29
N ILE A 16 -17.08 6.10 0.03
CA ILE A 16 -15.67 5.94 0.40
C ILE A 16 -14.85 5.83 -0.88
N ARG A 17 -14.10 6.88 -1.22
CA ARG A 17 -13.18 6.90 -2.36
C ARG A 17 -12.06 5.89 -2.16
N MET A 18 -11.77 5.10 -3.19
CA MET A 18 -10.81 4.00 -3.12
C MET A 18 -10.01 3.89 -4.41
N ALA A 19 -8.73 3.59 -4.27
CA ALA A 19 -7.85 3.16 -5.35
C ALA A 19 -6.96 2.03 -4.81
N GLY A 20 -6.42 1.20 -5.70
CA GLY A 20 -5.59 0.07 -5.30
C GLY A 20 -4.75 -0.46 -6.45
N ILE A 21 -3.77 -1.27 -6.09
CA ILE A 21 -2.87 -1.95 -7.02
C ILE A 21 -2.77 -3.44 -6.62
N PRO A 22 -2.49 -4.36 -7.56
CA PRO A 22 -2.19 -5.75 -7.21
C PRO A 22 -0.91 -5.85 -6.37
N PHE A 23 -0.90 -6.74 -5.36
CA PHE A 23 0.23 -6.86 -4.43
C PHE A 23 1.56 -7.19 -5.13
N HIS A 24 1.53 -8.04 -6.15
CA HIS A 24 2.71 -8.45 -6.91
C HIS A 24 3.30 -7.30 -7.76
N ALA A 25 2.55 -6.22 -8.00
CA ALA A 25 3.03 -5.04 -8.71
C ALA A 25 3.47 -3.92 -7.77
N ALA A 26 3.35 -4.10 -6.45
CA ALA A 26 3.52 -3.04 -5.46
C ALA A 26 4.87 -2.32 -5.57
N GLU A 27 5.95 -3.06 -5.81
CA GLU A 27 7.31 -2.53 -5.89
C GLU A 27 7.47 -1.42 -6.94
N GLN A 28 6.89 -1.60 -8.13
CA GLN A 28 6.95 -0.61 -9.20
C GLN A 28 6.22 0.69 -8.83
N TYR A 29 5.11 0.60 -8.12
CA TYR A 29 4.35 1.78 -7.68
C TYR A 29 5.01 2.47 -6.48
N LEU A 30 5.61 1.69 -5.57
CA LEU A 30 6.41 2.23 -4.48
C LEU A 30 7.59 3.04 -5.02
N ALA A 31 8.30 2.54 -6.04
CA ALA A 31 9.37 3.27 -6.70
C ALA A 31 8.91 4.64 -7.24
N LYS A 32 7.72 4.69 -7.86
CA LYS A 32 7.14 5.94 -8.37
C LYS A 32 6.82 6.91 -7.23
N LEU A 33 6.20 6.45 -6.14
CA LEU A 33 5.85 7.28 -4.98
C LEU A 33 7.09 7.86 -4.29
N VAL A 34 8.08 7.01 -4.07
CA VAL A 34 9.34 7.40 -3.45
C VAL A 34 10.09 8.43 -4.29
N LYS A 35 10.11 8.28 -5.62
CA LYS A 35 10.67 9.29 -6.54
C LYS A 35 9.95 10.64 -6.48
N LEU A 36 8.67 10.64 -6.09
CA LEU A 36 7.89 11.86 -5.83
C LEU A 36 8.12 12.42 -4.43
N GLY A 37 8.96 11.80 -3.61
CA GLY A 37 9.23 12.20 -2.23
C GLY A 37 8.20 11.68 -1.22
N GLU A 38 7.24 10.84 -1.65
CA GLU A 38 6.17 10.35 -0.80
C GLU A 38 6.63 9.15 0.04
N SER A 39 6.28 9.17 1.33
CA SER A 39 6.52 8.04 2.24
C SER A 39 5.29 7.13 2.29
N VAL A 40 5.50 5.81 2.30
CA VAL A 40 4.42 4.82 2.21
C VAL A 40 4.53 3.81 3.35
N ALA A 41 3.46 3.67 4.13
CA ALA A 41 3.34 2.60 5.13
C ALA A 41 2.71 1.35 4.49
N ILE A 42 3.37 0.20 4.63
CA ILE A 42 2.90 -1.09 4.13
C ILE A 42 2.25 -1.85 5.29
N CYS A 43 0.97 -2.15 5.13
CA CYS A 43 0.16 -2.84 6.11
C CYS A 43 -0.26 -4.21 5.56
N GLU A 44 0.14 -5.28 6.25
CA GLU A 44 -0.09 -6.66 5.83
C GLU A 44 -1.08 -7.38 6.75
N GLN A 45 -1.69 -8.44 6.24
CA GLN A 45 -2.51 -9.35 7.04
C GLN A 45 -1.59 -10.32 7.79
N ILE A 46 -1.66 -10.30 9.12
CA ILE A 46 -0.78 -11.12 9.98
C ILE A 46 -1.48 -12.39 10.45
N GLY A 47 -2.79 -12.32 10.68
CA GLY A 47 -3.59 -13.47 11.14
C GLY A 47 -4.03 -14.38 10.00
N ASP A 48 -4.43 -15.60 10.35
CA ASP A 48 -5.07 -16.54 9.43
C ASP A 48 -6.53 -16.10 9.15
N PRO A 49 -6.90 -15.83 7.88
CA PRO A 49 -8.27 -15.52 7.49
C PRO A 49 -9.26 -16.63 7.84
N ALA A 50 -8.85 -17.91 7.79
CA ALA A 50 -9.73 -19.04 8.07
C ALA A 50 -10.08 -19.15 9.57
N ALA A 51 -9.17 -18.73 10.44
CA ALA A 51 -9.35 -18.76 11.88
C ALA A 51 -10.11 -17.54 12.45
N THR A 52 -10.35 -16.51 11.63
CA THR A 52 -10.88 -15.21 12.11
C THR A 52 -12.31 -14.97 11.64
N LYS A 53 -13.26 -14.82 12.57
CA LYS A 53 -14.69 -14.53 12.26
C LYS A 53 -14.96 -13.09 11.76
N GLY A 54 -13.99 -12.18 11.87
CA GLY A 54 -14.11 -10.76 11.50
C GLY A 54 -12.94 -10.28 10.63
N PRO A 55 -12.71 -8.96 10.52
CA PRO A 55 -11.52 -8.44 9.87
C PRO A 55 -10.25 -9.04 10.47
N VAL A 56 -9.43 -9.64 9.63
CA VAL A 56 -8.12 -10.20 10.02
C VAL A 56 -7.24 -9.12 10.63
N GLU A 57 -6.41 -9.52 11.60
CA GLU A 57 -5.38 -8.67 12.20
C GLU A 57 -4.46 -8.11 11.11
N ARG A 58 -4.24 -6.79 11.14
CA ARG A 58 -3.38 -6.07 10.20
C ARG A 58 -2.36 -5.24 10.94
N LYS A 59 -1.11 -5.27 10.50
CA LYS A 59 -0.01 -4.49 11.09
C LYS A 59 0.80 -3.79 10.02
N VAL A 60 1.29 -2.60 10.34
CA VAL A 60 2.30 -1.91 9.55
C VAL A 60 3.61 -2.66 9.76
N VAL A 61 4.12 -3.29 8.72
CA VAL A 61 5.34 -4.11 8.76
C VAL A 61 6.56 -3.37 8.25
N ARG A 62 6.36 -2.36 7.39
CA ARG A 62 7.43 -1.58 6.78
C ARG A 62 6.94 -0.17 6.46
N VAL A 63 7.81 0.82 6.67
CA VAL A 63 7.61 2.18 6.18
C VAL A 63 8.72 2.48 5.17
N VAL A 64 8.31 2.74 3.93
CA VAL A 64 9.21 3.08 2.82
C VAL A 64 9.28 4.60 2.74
N THR A 65 10.47 5.16 2.96
CA THR A 65 10.73 6.60 2.83
C THR A 65 11.87 6.82 1.85
N PRO A 66 11.99 8.00 1.21
CA PRO A 66 13.10 8.31 0.30
C PRO A 66 14.50 8.10 0.90
N GLY A 67 14.65 8.28 2.21
CA GLY A 67 15.92 8.14 2.92
C GLY A 67 16.21 6.75 3.49
N THR A 68 15.27 5.80 3.41
CA THR A 68 15.38 4.47 4.04
C THR A 68 15.27 3.32 3.04
N LEU A 69 15.50 3.58 1.76
CA LEU A 69 15.46 2.55 0.70
C LEU A 69 16.66 1.62 0.83
N THR A 70 16.38 0.37 1.16
CA THR A 70 17.39 -0.71 1.17
C THR A 70 17.20 -1.70 0.02
N ASP A 71 16.06 -1.65 -0.69
CA ASP A 71 15.76 -2.52 -1.83
C ASP A 71 16.52 -2.05 -3.08
N ALA A 72 17.33 -2.94 -3.65
CA ALA A 72 18.15 -2.67 -4.84
C ALA A 72 17.30 -2.23 -6.05
N ALA A 73 16.07 -2.72 -6.18
CA ALA A 73 15.14 -2.33 -7.25
C ALA A 73 14.62 -0.88 -7.12
N LEU A 74 14.74 -0.28 -5.94
CA LEU A 74 14.33 1.11 -5.65
C LEU A 74 15.51 2.09 -5.63
N LEU A 75 16.73 1.58 -5.54
CA LEU A 75 17.95 2.34 -5.67
C LEU A 75 18.20 2.64 -7.16
N SER A 76 18.33 3.91 -7.51
CA SER A 76 18.79 4.29 -8.85
C SER A 76 20.23 3.81 -9.01
N ASP A 77 20.48 2.91 -9.95
CA ASP A 77 21.83 2.67 -10.47
C ASP A 77 22.40 4.02 -10.90
N LYS A 78 23.55 4.36 -10.35
CA LYS A 78 24.29 5.59 -10.64
C LYS A 78 24.72 5.64 -12.10
#